data_AF-A0A075MM16-F1
#
_entry.id   AF-A0A075MM16-F1
#
_cell.length_a   1.000
_cell.length_b   1.000
_cell.length_c   1.000
_cell.angle_alpha   90.00
_cell.angle_beta   90.00
_cell.angle_gamma   90.00
#
_symmetry.space_group_name_H-M   'P 1'
#
loop_
_entity.id
_entity.type
_entity.pdbx_description
1 polymer ?
#
loop_
_entity_poly.entity_id
_entity_poly.type
_entity_poly.pdbx_seq_one_letter_code
_entity_poly.pdbx_strand_id
1 'polypeptide(L)'
;MPTKKKFNIRGFTLLELSITLVITGIIAVGYLSYKQFNLDNTARAETLRRIKVIEDAILLSLAKDGNLPCPANPSEAIGSTLYGVVGMSFTNPYMCNPHAGNDLGSMNLGGDTLYYGTIPTNSIGIPSEYMIDGWGNRFGYAVQRTFINNQTSSSACTNTAGDSAQDNHSNFAYFCFKGQASGSANLSTPDIQILNRAGGSVISNDAVYVIISYGPNGYGAYLRNSDRLSSTSDGSNTNRNPMPPTANDDEQLNLGCNPTTDSCSKTFYSPQFVSRPPSSDFDDIVVYKDRNQMVNECNAYFNNACTNKHGIYIK
;
A
#
# COMPACT_ATOMS: atom_id res chain seq x y z
N MET A 1 -42.54 70.59 3.98
CA MET A 1 -43.22 69.27 4.03
C MET A 1 -42.64 68.39 2.93
N PRO A 2 -41.90 67.30 3.22
CA PRO A 2 -41.50 66.33 2.22
C PRO A 2 -42.52 65.18 2.18
N THR A 3 -43.10 64.94 1.01
CA THR A 3 -44.02 63.82 0.75
C THR A 3 -43.23 62.51 0.67
N LYS A 4 -43.46 61.60 1.63
CA LYS A 4 -42.90 60.24 1.60
C LYS A 4 -43.50 59.45 0.43
N LYS A 5 -42.68 59.09 -0.56
CA LYS A 5 -43.02 58.11 -1.60
C LYS A 5 -43.18 56.72 -0.95
N LYS A 6 -44.38 56.14 -1.02
CA LYS A 6 -44.63 54.74 -0.63
C LYS A 6 -44.13 53.80 -1.72
N PHE A 7 -43.20 52.92 -1.40
CA PHE A 7 -42.87 51.77 -2.24
C PHE A 7 -43.84 50.63 -1.92
N ASN A 8 -44.65 50.23 -2.89
CA ASN A 8 -45.47 49.02 -2.77
C ASN A 8 -44.58 47.80 -2.95
N ILE A 9 -44.32 47.09 -1.86
CA ILE A 9 -43.65 45.79 -1.87
C ILE A 9 -44.72 44.77 -2.28
N ARG A 10 -44.64 44.24 -3.50
CA ARG A 10 -45.44 43.08 -3.92
C ARG A 10 -44.89 41.85 -3.20
N GLY A 11 -45.71 41.21 -2.38
CA GLY A 11 -45.37 39.93 -1.75
C GLY A 11 -45.34 38.82 -2.79
N PHE A 12 -44.42 37.87 -2.63
CA PHE A 12 -44.34 36.67 -3.47
C PHE A 12 -45.63 35.86 -3.39
N THR A 13 -46.08 35.33 -4.53
CA THR A 13 -47.26 34.45 -4.55
C THR A 13 -46.89 33.06 -4.05
N LEU A 14 -47.83 32.38 -3.37
CA LEU A 14 -47.64 30.99 -2.90
C LEU A 14 -47.28 30.02 -4.03
N LEU A 15 -47.79 30.27 -5.23
CA LEU A 15 -47.50 29.47 -6.43
C LEU A 15 -46.05 29.66 -6.91
N GLU A 16 -45.54 30.88 -6.87
CA GLU A 16 -44.18 31.19 -7.30
C GLU A 16 -43.15 30.57 -6.36
N LEU A 17 -43.40 30.64 -5.04
CA LEU A 17 -42.58 29.95 -4.05
C LEU A 17 -42.65 28.41 -4.20
N SER A 18 -43.80 27.82 -4.52
CA SER A 18 -43.89 26.37 -4.71
C SER A 18 -43.15 25.89 -5.95
N ILE A 19 -43.22 26.62 -7.07
CA ILE A 19 -42.49 26.31 -8.30
C ILE A 19 -40.98 26.43 -8.06
N THR A 20 -40.52 27.49 -7.39
CA THR A 20 -39.08 27.63 -7.08
C THR A 20 -38.57 26.50 -6.20
N LEU A 21 -39.32 26.06 -5.19
CA LEU A 21 -38.92 24.94 -4.34
C LEU A 21 -38.83 23.63 -5.11
N VAL A 22 -39.78 23.34 -6.01
CA VAL A 22 -39.72 22.15 -6.86
C VAL A 22 -38.50 22.17 -7.78
N ILE A 23 -38.22 23.32 -8.42
CA ILE A 23 -37.06 23.47 -9.31
C ILE A 23 -35.75 23.30 -8.51
N THR A 24 -35.62 23.97 -7.36
CA THR A 24 -34.43 23.84 -6.50
C THR A 24 -34.25 22.43 -5.96
N GLY A 25 -35.33 21.70 -5.66
CA GLY A 25 -35.29 20.30 -5.25
C GLY A 25 -34.74 19.40 -6.35
N ILE A 26 -35.21 19.55 -7.58
CA ILE A 26 -34.70 18.78 -8.74
C ILE A 26 -33.22 19.08 -9.00
N ILE A 27 -32.84 20.36 -8.94
CA ILE A 27 -31.44 20.79 -9.12
C ILE A 27 -30.56 20.23 -7.99
N ALA A 28 -31.02 20.25 -6.73
CA ALA A 28 -30.28 19.73 -5.59
C ALA A 28 -30.04 18.22 -5.71
N VAL A 29 -31.04 17.44 -6.15
CA VAL A 29 -30.88 16.00 -6.40
C VAL A 29 -29.86 15.76 -7.53
N GLY A 30 -29.95 16.49 -8.65
CA GLY A 30 -28.98 16.38 -9.74
C GLY A 30 -27.55 16.78 -9.34
N TYR A 31 -27.40 17.80 -8.49
CA TYR A 31 -26.12 18.29 -8.01
C TYR A 31 -25.40 17.30 -7.10
N LEU A 32 -26.13 16.59 -6.23
CA LEU A 32 -25.55 15.57 -5.34
C LEU A 32 -24.97 14.38 -6.14
N SER A 33 -25.68 13.89 -7.16
CA SER A 33 -25.22 12.79 -8.02
C SER A 33 -23.99 13.17 -8.86
N TYR A 34 -23.89 14.42 -9.33
CA TYR A 34 -22.73 14.91 -10.08
C TYR A 34 -21.46 15.02 -9.22
N LYS A 35 -21.60 15.33 -7.93
CA LYS A 35 -20.46 15.46 -7.02
C LYS A 35 -19.76 14.12 -6.76
N GLN A 36 -20.51 13.04 -6.60
CA GLN A 36 -19.94 11.72 -6.31
C GLN A 36 -19.08 11.17 -7.46
N PHE A 37 -19.58 11.22 -8.70
CA PHE A 37 -18.86 10.68 -9.86
C PHE A 37 -17.55 11.42 -10.20
N ASN A 38 -17.51 12.74 -10.00
CA ASN A 38 -16.28 13.51 -10.24
C ASN A 38 -15.26 13.33 -9.10
N LEU A 39 -15.73 13.09 -7.87
CA LEU A 39 -14.84 12.84 -6.74
C LEU A 39 -14.09 11.52 -6.92
N ASP A 40 -14.76 10.44 -7.33
CA ASP A 40 -14.11 9.13 -7.47
C ASP A 40 -13.07 9.09 -8.59
N ASN A 41 -13.37 9.70 -9.74
CA ASN A 41 -12.39 9.81 -10.82
C ASN A 41 -11.19 10.67 -10.43
N THR A 42 -11.42 11.75 -9.67
CA THR A 42 -10.35 12.61 -9.15
C THR A 42 -9.51 11.88 -8.11
N ALA A 43 -10.15 11.17 -7.18
CA ALA A 43 -9.50 10.35 -6.16
C ALA A 43 -8.64 9.27 -6.80
N ARG A 44 -9.17 8.55 -7.79
CA ARG A 44 -8.41 7.54 -8.54
C ARG A 44 -7.20 8.12 -9.26
N ALA A 45 -7.37 9.26 -9.95
CA ALA A 45 -6.26 9.93 -10.63
C ALA A 45 -5.18 10.38 -9.65
N GLU A 46 -5.56 10.91 -8.49
CA GLU A 46 -4.62 11.29 -7.44
C GLU A 46 -3.94 10.06 -6.80
N THR A 47 -4.66 8.97 -6.58
CA THR A 47 -4.10 7.69 -6.11
C THR A 47 -2.99 7.20 -7.05
N LEU A 48 -3.26 7.14 -8.36
CA LEU A 48 -2.27 6.69 -9.34
C LEU A 48 -1.07 7.66 -9.42
N ARG A 49 -1.30 8.97 -9.30
CA ARG A 49 -0.23 9.97 -9.24
C ARG A 49 0.66 9.76 -8.01
N ARG A 50 0.07 9.49 -6.85
CA ARG A 50 0.81 9.23 -5.60
C ARG A 50 1.58 7.93 -5.67
N ILE A 51 0.97 6.85 -6.15
CA ILE A 51 1.65 5.56 -6.35
C ILE A 51 2.89 5.77 -7.22
N LYS A 52 2.79 6.50 -8.33
CA LYS A 52 3.96 6.76 -9.19
C LYS A 52 5.13 7.41 -8.44
N VAL A 53 4.85 8.44 -7.62
CA VAL A 53 5.90 9.11 -6.82
C VAL A 53 6.48 8.16 -5.77
N ILE A 54 5.65 7.30 -5.17
CA ILE A 54 6.10 6.27 -4.23
C ILE A 54 7.02 5.27 -4.94
N GLU A 55 6.65 4.79 -6.13
CA GLU A 55 7.48 3.88 -6.91
C GLU A 55 8.82 4.50 -7.29
N ASP A 56 8.84 5.76 -7.72
CA ASP A 56 10.08 6.49 -8.04
C ASP A 56 10.99 6.62 -6.80
N ALA A 57 10.41 6.83 -5.61
CA ALA A 57 11.16 6.91 -4.34
C ALA A 57 11.68 5.53 -3.88
N ILE A 58 10.89 4.47 -4.05
CA ILE A 58 11.33 3.09 -3.80
C ILE A 58 12.46 2.71 -4.77
N LEU A 59 12.36 3.11 -6.05
CA LEU A 59 13.40 2.89 -7.04
C LEU A 59 14.69 3.66 -6.70
N LEU A 60 14.57 4.88 -6.19
CA LEU A 60 15.71 5.65 -5.68
C LEU A 60 16.37 4.96 -4.49
N SER A 61 15.60 4.40 -3.55
CA SER A 61 16.13 3.58 -2.45
C SER A 61 16.94 2.41 -2.98
N LEU A 62 16.42 1.71 -3.99
CA LEU A 62 17.14 0.61 -4.62
C LEU A 62 18.45 1.06 -5.27
N ALA A 63 18.44 2.17 -6.01
CA ALA A 63 19.66 2.71 -6.63
C ALA A 63 20.70 3.20 -5.62
N LYS A 64 20.25 3.81 -4.52
CA LYS A 64 21.12 4.39 -3.49
C LYS A 64 21.68 3.32 -2.57
N ASP A 65 20.82 2.47 -2.02
CA ASP A 65 21.13 1.60 -0.90
C ASP A 65 21.21 0.13 -1.32
N GLY A 66 20.62 -0.25 -2.46
CA GLY A 66 20.70 -1.63 -2.99
C GLY A 66 19.64 -2.57 -2.43
N ASN A 67 18.59 -2.01 -1.80
CA ASN A 67 17.44 -2.72 -1.25
C ASN A 67 16.17 -1.85 -1.33
N LEU A 68 15.03 -2.52 -1.15
CA LEU A 68 13.74 -1.90 -0.92
C LEU A 68 13.61 -1.51 0.57
N PRO A 69 12.82 -0.48 0.87
CA PRO A 69 12.59 -0.06 2.25
C PRO A 69 11.68 -1.06 2.99
N CYS A 70 11.88 -1.20 4.30
CA CYS A 70 10.90 -1.88 5.14
C CYS A 70 9.59 -1.08 5.21
N PRO A 71 8.41 -1.73 5.30
CA PRO A 71 7.17 -1.02 5.57
C PRO A 71 7.24 -0.20 6.86
N ALA A 72 6.56 0.94 6.88
CA ALA A 72 6.35 1.71 8.09
C ALA A 72 5.16 1.15 8.89
N ASN A 73 5.15 1.42 10.19
CA ASN A 73 4.04 1.01 11.05
C ASN A 73 2.77 1.81 10.68
N PRO A 74 1.70 1.15 10.22
CA PRO A 74 0.51 1.84 9.75
C PRO A 74 -0.31 2.51 10.86
N SER A 75 -0.08 2.14 12.11
CA SER A 75 -0.77 2.72 13.27
C SER A 75 -0.04 3.87 13.96
N GLU A 76 0.98 4.42 13.30
CA GLU A 76 1.63 5.64 13.80
C GLU A 76 0.76 6.87 13.53
N ALA A 77 0.56 7.68 14.57
CA ALA A 77 -0.19 8.92 14.52
C ALA A 77 0.53 9.99 13.69
N ILE A 78 -0.24 10.80 12.97
CA ILE A 78 0.32 11.95 12.23
C ILE A 78 0.97 12.92 13.21
N GLY A 79 2.21 13.31 12.93
CA GLY A 79 3.02 14.17 13.81
C GLY A 79 3.91 13.41 14.80
N SER A 80 3.77 12.09 14.93
CA SER A 80 4.76 11.25 15.62
C SER A 80 6.10 11.30 14.89
N THR A 81 7.21 11.27 15.64
CA THR A 81 8.56 11.15 15.06
C THR A 81 8.79 9.83 14.33
N LEU A 82 7.95 8.81 14.60
CA LEU A 82 7.98 7.51 13.97
C LEU A 82 7.05 7.41 12.75
N TYR A 83 6.27 8.45 12.45
CA TYR A 83 5.36 8.46 11.31
C TYR A 83 6.12 8.41 9.98
N GLY A 84 5.80 7.40 9.16
CA GLY A 84 6.45 7.20 7.87
C GLY A 84 7.91 6.77 7.96
N VAL A 85 8.38 6.34 9.14
CA VAL A 85 9.74 5.80 9.32
C VAL A 85 9.71 4.29 9.09
N VAL A 86 10.73 3.75 8.41
CA VAL A 86 10.91 2.31 8.21
C VAL A 86 10.83 1.57 9.54
N GLY A 87 10.07 0.48 9.57
CA GLY A 87 10.01 -0.38 10.74
C GLY A 87 11.20 -1.32 10.84
N MET A 88 12.44 -0.82 10.96
CA MET A 88 13.64 -1.67 11.08
C MET A 88 13.92 -2.11 12.52
N SER A 89 14.57 -3.26 12.70
CA SER A 89 15.04 -3.70 14.02
C SER A 89 16.40 -3.09 14.33
N PHE A 90 16.51 -2.40 15.48
CA PHE A 90 17.79 -1.84 15.95
C PHE A 90 18.83 -2.91 16.31
N THR A 91 18.38 -4.13 16.60
CA THR A 91 19.27 -5.26 16.95
C THR A 91 19.63 -6.12 15.74
N ASN A 92 18.86 -6.03 14.66
CA ASN A 92 19.11 -6.76 13.43
C ASN A 92 18.66 -5.93 12.20
N PRO A 93 19.59 -5.16 11.57
CA PRO A 93 19.25 -4.24 10.48
C PRO A 93 18.81 -4.94 9.18
N TYR A 94 18.73 -6.29 9.18
CA TYR A 94 18.34 -7.11 8.02
C TYR A 94 16.85 -7.49 8.03
N MET A 95 16.11 -7.07 9.05
CA MET A 95 14.71 -7.43 9.23
C MET A 95 13.89 -6.18 9.55
N CYS A 96 12.68 -6.16 9.00
CA CYS A 96 11.65 -5.32 9.59
C CYS A 96 11.34 -5.85 11.00
N ASN A 97 10.88 -4.98 11.89
CA ASN A 97 10.69 -5.22 13.31
C ASN A 97 9.21 -5.36 13.66
N PRO A 98 8.50 -6.43 13.22
CA PRO A 98 7.17 -6.71 13.74
C PRO A 98 7.34 -7.17 15.19
N HIS A 99 6.88 -6.36 16.15
CA HIS A 99 6.92 -6.71 17.57
C HIS A 99 5.63 -6.31 18.27
N ALA A 100 5.42 -6.90 19.44
CA ALA A 100 4.30 -6.54 20.33
C ALA A 100 4.40 -5.05 20.67
N GLY A 101 3.65 -4.22 19.97
CA GLY A 101 3.75 -2.77 20.08
C GLY A 101 3.62 -2.03 18.75
N ASN A 102 3.72 -2.69 17.59
CA ASN A 102 3.40 -2.08 16.29
C ASN A 102 2.46 -2.96 15.45
N ASP A 103 1.92 -2.37 14.40
CA ASP A 103 0.91 -2.97 13.53
C ASP A 103 1.51 -3.45 12.20
N LEU A 104 2.83 -3.65 12.18
CA LEU A 104 3.50 -4.33 11.08
C LEU A 104 3.10 -5.79 11.06
N GLY A 105 2.63 -6.25 9.91
CA GLY A 105 2.32 -7.64 9.68
C GLY A 105 3.52 -8.41 9.16
N SER A 106 3.52 -9.71 9.40
CA SER A 106 4.51 -10.62 8.81
C SER A 106 3.96 -12.02 8.58
N MET A 107 4.49 -12.72 7.58
CA MET A 107 4.19 -14.11 7.27
C MET A 107 5.49 -14.89 7.02
N ASN A 108 5.61 -16.06 7.64
CA ASN A 108 6.72 -16.97 7.34
C ASN A 108 6.41 -17.71 6.03
N LEU A 109 7.36 -17.66 5.09
CA LEU A 109 7.24 -18.29 3.77
C LEU A 109 8.23 -19.45 3.65
N GLY A 110 8.50 -20.23 4.71
CA GLY A 110 9.33 -21.44 4.61
C GLY A 110 10.79 -21.20 4.18
N GLY A 111 11.36 -20.06 4.57
CA GLY A 111 12.74 -19.65 4.23
C GLY A 111 12.87 -18.15 4.07
N ASP A 112 11.80 -17.51 3.60
CA ASP A 112 11.65 -16.06 3.52
C ASP A 112 10.56 -15.56 4.50
N THR A 113 10.33 -14.25 4.54
CA THR A 113 9.26 -13.62 5.30
C THR A 113 8.69 -12.46 4.51
N LEU A 114 7.38 -12.48 4.29
CA LEU A 114 6.65 -11.33 3.78
C LEU A 114 6.43 -10.36 4.94
N TYR A 115 6.75 -9.09 4.72
CA TYR A 115 6.42 -7.99 5.62
C TYR A 115 5.30 -7.16 5.02
N TYR A 116 4.37 -6.72 5.86
CA TYR A 116 3.22 -5.94 5.47
C TYR A 116 3.08 -4.71 6.38
N GLY A 117 2.77 -3.56 5.80
CA GLY A 117 2.54 -2.33 6.55
C GLY A 117 2.06 -1.21 5.63
N THR A 118 2.55 0.00 5.87
CA THR A 118 2.28 1.15 5.00
C THR A 118 3.57 1.74 4.43
N ILE A 119 3.42 2.74 3.56
CA ILE A 119 4.53 3.35 2.84
C ILE A 119 5.42 4.18 3.79
N PRO A 120 6.74 3.91 3.83
CA PRO A 120 7.67 4.61 4.71
C PRO A 120 8.10 5.97 4.15
N THR A 121 7.13 6.88 4.01
CA THR A 121 7.27 8.20 3.35
C THR A 121 8.48 9.00 3.83
N ASN A 122 8.65 9.16 5.14
CA ASN A 122 9.75 9.91 5.73
C ASN A 122 11.11 9.28 5.40
N SER A 123 11.22 7.95 5.55
CA SER A 123 12.48 7.25 5.27
C SER A 123 12.88 7.22 3.80
N ILE A 124 11.91 7.24 2.88
CA ILE A 124 12.20 7.35 1.42
C ILE A 124 12.20 8.80 0.91
N GLY A 125 12.10 9.78 1.81
CA GLY A 125 12.27 11.19 1.48
C GLY A 125 11.11 11.81 0.71
N ILE A 126 9.90 11.28 0.84
CA ILE A 126 8.70 11.87 0.24
C ILE A 126 7.75 12.44 1.32
N PRO A 127 6.92 13.43 0.98
CA PRO A 127 6.00 14.02 1.95
C PRO A 127 4.97 13.02 2.51
N SER A 128 4.55 13.25 3.76
CA SER A 128 3.65 12.37 4.52
C SER A 128 2.28 12.09 3.86
N GLU A 129 1.80 13.01 3.03
CA GLU A 129 0.52 12.89 2.32
C GLU A 129 0.53 11.79 1.26
N TYR A 130 1.72 11.39 0.78
CA TYR A 130 1.87 10.29 -0.16
C TYR A 130 1.63 8.92 0.47
N MET A 131 1.50 8.83 1.79
CA MET A 131 1.06 7.60 2.45
C MET A 131 -0.46 7.38 2.33
N ILE A 132 -1.21 8.41 1.96
CA ILE A 132 -2.66 8.39 1.90
C ILE A 132 -3.09 8.30 0.43
N ASP A 133 -4.11 7.50 0.12
CA ASP A 133 -4.70 7.44 -1.22
C ASP A 133 -5.69 8.60 -1.46
N GLY A 134 -6.34 8.61 -2.63
CA GLY A 134 -7.31 9.61 -3.01
C GLY A 134 -8.61 9.61 -2.18
N TRP A 135 -8.90 8.50 -1.50
CA TRP A 135 -10.11 8.32 -0.67
C TRP A 135 -9.86 8.56 0.82
N GLY A 136 -8.60 8.77 1.21
CA GLY A 136 -8.24 9.09 2.59
C GLY A 136 -7.76 7.90 3.41
N ASN A 137 -7.51 6.76 2.75
CA ASN A 137 -7.01 5.55 3.37
C ASN A 137 -5.49 5.49 3.26
N ARG A 138 -4.80 4.85 4.21
CA ARG A 138 -3.36 4.59 4.06
C ARG A 138 -3.13 3.52 3.01
N PHE A 139 -2.12 3.70 2.16
CA PHE A 139 -1.66 2.66 1.26
C PHE A 139 -1.14 1.45 2.05
N GLY A 140 -1.48 0.26 1.58
CA GLY A 140 -0.82 -0.98 1.95
C GLY A 140 0.51 -1.14 1.22
N TYR A 141 1.51 -1.69 1.90
CA TYR A 141 2.81 -2.02 1.32
C TYR A 141 3.29 -3.38 1.80
N ALA A 142 3.54 -4.28 0.86
CA ALA A 142 4.05 -5.61 1.11
C ALA A 142 5.41 -5.80 0.41
N VAL A 143 6.36 -6.41 1.11
CA VAL A 143 7.71 -6.69 0.57
C VAL A 143 8.32 -7.89 1.28
N GLN A 144 9.05 -8.73 0.56
CA GLN A 144 9.72 -9.89 1.15
C GLN A 144 11.09 -9.54 1.73
N ARG A 145 11.57 -10.34 2.71
CA ARG A 145 12.86 -10.12 3.37
C ARG A 145 14.01 -10.12 2.37
N THR A 146 13.95 -10.98 1.37
CA THR A 146 14.98 -11.08 0.31
C THR A 146 15.26 -9.73 -0.36
N PHE A 147 14.27 -8.84 -0.46
CA PHE A 147 14.42 -7.56 -1.16
C PHE A 147 14.74 -6.37 -0.24
N ILE A 148 14.64 -6.51 1.08
CA ILE A 148 14.93 -5.41 2.03
C ILE A 148 16.36 -5.44 2.58
N ASN A 149 17.16 -6.45 2.25
CA ASN A 149 18.53 -6.62 2.72
C ASN A 149 19.56 -6.43 1.59
N ASN A 150 20.69 -5.76 1.90
CA ASN A 150 21.76 -5.46 0.94
C ASN A 150 23.18 -5.71 1.53
N GLN A 151 24.20 -5.51 0.70
CA GLN A 151 25.63 -5.67 1.08
C GLN A 151 26.16 -4.60 2.05
N THR A 152 25.57 -3.41 2.03
CA THR A 152 25.93 -2.29 2.90
C THR A 152 25.45 -2.52 4.33
N SER A 153 24.25 -3.07 4.47
CA SER A 153 23.71 -3.50 5.75
C SER A 153 24.39 -4.78 6.18
N SER A 154 24.48 -5.79 5.30
CA SER A 154 24.94 -7.14 5.64
C SER A 154 26.17 -7.57 4.86
N SER A 155 27.29 -7.76 5.56
CA SER A 155 28.48 -8.42 5.01
C SER A 155 28.25 -9.91 4.66
N ALA A 156 27.12 -10.50 5.04
CA ALA A 156 26.75 -11.86 4.63
C ALA A 156 26.32 -11.91 3.15
N CYS A 157 25.97 -10.77 2.55
CA CYS A 157 25.64 -10.66 1.13
C CYS A 157 26.88 -10.64 0.21
N THR A 158 28.12 -10.78 0.73
CA THR A 158 29.39 -10.60 -0.01
C THR A 158 30.24 -11.87 -0.16
N ASN A 159 29.69 -13.07 -0.04
CA ASN A 159 30.50 -14.30 -0.14
C ASN A 159 31.17 -14.47 -1.52
N THR A 160 32.44 -14.90 -1.45
CA THR A 160 33.53 -14.84 -2.46
C THR A 160 33.33 -15.66 -3.74
N ALA A 161 32.12 -16.13 -4.03
CA ALA A 161 31.85 -17.05 -5.14
C ALA A 161 31.33 -16.37 -6.42
N GLY A 162 31.30 -15.04 -6.51
CA GLY A 162 30.88 -14.31 -7.72
C GLY A 162 29.39 -14.50 -8.02
N ASP A 163 28.61 -13.43 -7.94
CA ASP A 163 27.20 -13.38 -8.36
C ASP A 163 26.28 -14.48 -7.82
N SER A 164 25.82 -14.35 -6.58
CA SER A 164 24.51 -14.87 -6.13
C SER A 164 24.18 -14.28 -4.77
N ALA A 165 23.00 -13.67 -4.56
CA ALA A 165 22.42 -13.90 -3.24
C ALA A 165 22.05 -15.37 -3.14
N GLN A 166 22.24 -15.94 -1.96
CA GLN A 166 22.14 -17.37 -1.80
C GLN A 166 20.67 -17.74 -1.62
N ASP A 167 20.00 -18.01 -2.74
CA ASP A 167 18.61 -18.50 -2.80
C ASP A 167 18.44 -19.89 -2.16
N ASN A 168 19.54 -20.59 -1.84
CA ASN A 168 19.55 -21.93 -1.26
C ASN A 168 20.17 -22.01 0.15
N HIS A 169 20.15 -20.91 0.91
CA HIS A 169 20.72 -20.92 2.26
C HIS A 169 19.64 -21.01 3.35
N SER A 170 19.80 -21.97 4.26
CA SER A 170 18.91 -22.14 5.42
C SER A 170 19.03 -21.01 6.44
N ASN A 171 20.07 -20.16 6.34
CA ASN A 171 20.23 -18.98 7.16
C ASN A 171 19.70 -17.74 6.42
N PHE A 172 18.64 -17.17 7.00
CA PHE A 172 17.93 -15.99 6.51
C PHE A 172 18.78 -14.72 6.36
N ALA A 173 19.98 -14.67 6.94
CA ALA A 173 20.89 -13.53 6.83
C ALA A 173 21.53 -13.37 5.43
N TYR A 174 21.38 -14.36 4.54
CA TYR A 174 22.08 -14.44 3.25
C TYR A 174 21.19 -14.19 2.01
N PHE A 175 19.88 -14.02 2.21
CA PHE A 175 18.97 -13.55 1.16
C PHE A 175 19.07 -12.03 1.02
N CYS A 176 19.42 -11.56 -0.17
CA CYS A 176 19.65 -10.14 -0.45
C CYS A 176 19.10 -9.81 -1.85
N PHE A 177 18.86 -8.52 -2.15
CA PHE A 177 18.25 -8.10 -3.43
C PHE A 177 19.04 -8.58 -4.66
N LYS A 178 20.33 -8.89 -4.51
CA LYS A 178 21.17 -9.54 -5.53
C LYS A 178 20.67 -10.91 -6.00
N GLY A 179 19.96 -11.62 -5.14
CA GLY A 179 19.36 -12.90 -5.43
C GLY A 179 18.36 -12.69 -6.50
N GLN A 180 18.43 -13.52 -7.52
CA GLN A 180 17.22 -13.78 -8.27
C GLN A 180 16.20 -14.20 -7.20
N ALA A 181 15.01 -13.59 -7.16
CA ALA A 181 13.85 -14.47 -7.06
C ALA A 181 13.97 -15.32 -8.30
N SER A 182 14.81 -16.35 -8.20
CA SER A 182 14.77 -17.46 -9.11
C SER A 182 13.30 -17.81 -9.07
N GLY A 183 12.66 -17.96 -10.24
CA GLY A 183 11.52 -18.85 -10.33
C GLY A 183 11.97 -20.26 -9.92
N SER A 184 12.33 -20.43 -8.65
CA SER A 184 13.10 -21.54 -8.14
C SER A 184 12.07 -22.59 -7.83
N ALA A 185 12.10 -23.65 -8.63
CA ALA A 185 12.40 -25.04 -8.26
C ALA A 185 12.58 -25.43 -6.75
N ASN A 186 12.04 -24.67 -5.80
CA ASN A 186 11.96 -24.97 -4.38
C ASN A 186 10.54 -24.57 -3.91
N LEU A 187 9.67 -25.57 -3.82
CA LEU A 187 8.24 -25.46 -3.47
C LEU A 187 7.97 -24.91 -2.05
N SER A 188 9.01 -24.53 -1.30
CA SER A 188 8.93 -24.12 0.10
C SER A 188 8.96 -22.61 0.35
N THR A 189 9.33 -21.77 -0.63
CA THR A 189 9.29 -20.30 -0.52
C THR A 189 8.37 -19.69 -1.58
N PRO A 190 7.07 -19.49 -1.30
CA PRO A 190 6.19 -18.87 -2.27
C PRO A 190 6.54 -17.40 -2.46
N ASP A 191 6.93 -17.03 -3.67
CA ASP A 191 7.03 -15.65 -4.12
C ASP A 191 5.69 -14.92 -3.96
N ILE A 192 5.70 -13.58 -4.00
CA ILE A 192 4.46 -12.83 -4.07
C ILE A 192 3.75 -13.18 -5.37
N GLN A 193 2.51 -13.65 -5.26
CA GLN A 193 1.69 -13.99 -6.41
C GLN A 193 0.60 -12.95 -6.61
N ILE A 194 0.44 -12.51 -7.85
CA ILE A 194 -0.65 -11.66 -8.27
C ILE A 194 -1.64 -12.51 -9.05
N LEU A 195 -2.91 -12.52 -8.64
CA LEU A 195 -3.97 -13.31 -9.24
C LEU A 195 -4.99 -12.40 -9.92
N ASN A 196 -5.69 -12.94 -10.92
CA ASN A 196 -6.83 -12.25 -11.53
C ASN A 196 -8.10 -12.27 -10.66
N ARG A 197 -8.17 -13.18 -9.69
CA ARG A 197 -9.22 -13.34 -8.68
C ARG A 197 -8.72 -14.25 -7.56
N ALA A 198 -9.31 -14.20 -6.37
CA ALA A 198 -9.09 -15.18 -5.32
C ALA A 198 -9.37 -16.60 -5.86
N GLY A 199 -8.42 -17.52 -5.67
CA GLY A 199 -8.46 -18.88 -6.24
C GLY A 199 -8.36 -18.96 -7.77
N GLY A 200 -8.10 -17.84 -8.44
CA GLY A 200 -7.99 -17.73 -9.89
C GLY A 200 -6.60 -18.04 -10.45
N SER A 201 -6.34 -17.55 -11.67
CA SER A 201 -5.05 -17.72 -12.34
C SER A 201 -4.02 -16.72 -11.84
N VAL A 202 -2.78 -17.18 -11.71
CA VAL A 202 -1.62 -16.32 -11.42
C VAL A 202 -1.26 -15.50 -12.67
N ILE A 203 -1.25 -14.18 -12.52
CA ILE A 203 -0.82 -13.18 -13.51
C ILE A 203 0.68 -12.89 -13.38
N SER A 204 1.20 -12.82 -12.16
CA SER A 204 2.64 -12.70 -11.88
C SER A 204 3.01 -13.54 -10.65
N ASN A 205 4.18 -14.15 -10.68
CA ASN A 205 4.78 -14.91 -9.59
C ASN A 205 6.16 -14.37 -9.19
N ASP A 206 6.58 -13.22 -9.74
CA ASP A 206 7.94 -12.68 -9.56
C ASP A 206 7.91 -11.26 -8.94
N ALA A 207 6.76 -10.87 -8.37
CA ALA A 207 6.56 -9.56 -7.78
C ALA A 207 7.47 -9.38 -6.54
N VAL A 208 8.22 -8.28 -6.49
CA VAL A 208 9.15 -8.02 -5.38
C VAL A 208 8.54 -7.15 -4.27
N TYR A 209 7.50 -6.40 -4.63
CA TYR A 209 6.67 -5.65 -3.70
C TYR A 209 5.24 -5.53 -4.23
N VAL A 210 4.32 -5.17 -3.33
CA VAL A 210 2.96 -4.78 -3.68
C VAL A 210 2.59 -3.49 -2.96
N ILE A 211 2.00 -2.53 -3.68
CA ILE A 211 1.35 -1.34 -3.14
C ILE A 211 -0.16 -1.50 -3.38
N ILE A 212 -0.96 -1.25 -2.35
CA ILE A 212 -2.42 -1.42 -2.39
C ILE A 212 -3.08 -0.11 -1.98
N SER A 213 -3.93 0.43 -2.85
CA SER A 213 -5.00 1.34 -2.43
C SER A 213 -6.26 0.53 -2.22
N TYR A 214 -6.97 0.80 -1.13
CA TYR A 214 -8.17 0.08 -0.75
C TYR A 214 -9.46 0.65 -1.34
N GLY A 215 -9.31 1.48 -2.37
CA GLY A 215 -10.43 2.06 -3.09
C GLY A 215 -11.38 2.95 -2.25
N PRO A 216 -12.52 3.33 -2.86
CA PRO A 216 -13.61 4.03 -2.21
C PRO A 216 -14.17 3.37 -0.95
N ASN A 217 -14.31 2.05 -0.92
CA ASN A 217 -14.87 1.35 0.24
C ASN A 217 -13.88 1.29 1.42
N GLY A 218 -12.58 1.33 1.12
CA GLY A 218 -11.50 1.37 2.08
C GLY A 218 -11.40 0.14 2.97
N TYR A 219 -12.00 -1.00 2.63
CA TYR A 219 -12.16 -2.11 3.58
C TYR A 219 -10.82 -2.55 4.19
N GLY A 220 -10.81 -2.68 5.52
CA GLY A 220 -9.65 -3.04 6.34
C GLY A 220 -8.46 -2.07 6.29
N ALA A 221 -8.52 -1.00 5.50
CA ALA A 221 -7.48 0.00 5.39
C ALA A 221 -7.30 0.78 6.69
N TYR A 222 -6.07 1.17 6.98
CA TYR A 222 -5.82 2.10 8.08
C TYR A 222 -6.33 3.50 7.76
N LEU A 223 -6.97 4.11 8.75
CA LEU A 223 -7.46 5.47 8.67
C LEU A 223 -6.29 6.48 8.56
N ARG A 224 -6.54 7.61 7.91
CA ARG A 224 -5.59 8.74 7.84
C ARG A 224 -5.02 9.09 9.22
N ASN A 225 -5.90 9.28 10.21
CA ASN A 225 -5.55 9.65 11.57
C ASN A 225 -5.60 8.44 12.53
N SER A 226 -5.03 7.29 12.13
CA SER A 226 -4.88 6.13 13.03
C SER A 226 -4.37 6.58 14.40
N ASP A 227 -5.23 6.52 15.43
CA ASP A 227 -4.99 7.04 16.78
C ASP A 227 -4.68 5.87 17.72
N ARG A 228 -3.59 5.95 18.46
CA ARG A 228 -3.23 4.90 19.43
C ARG A 228 -4.02 5.09 20.72
N LEU A 229 -5.32 4.83 20.69
CA LEU A 229 -6.13 4.83 21.90
C LEU A 229 -6.22 3.43 22.54
N SER A 230 -5.48 3.33 23.64
CA SER A 230 -5.52 2.33 24.71
C SER A 230 -4.66 1.07 24.55
N SER A 231 -3.67 1.01 25.43
CA SER A 231 -2.98 -0.19 25.87
C SER A 231 -3.99 -1.21 26.40
N THR A 232 -4.23 -2.28 25.66
CA THR A 232 -4.30 -3.68 26.13
C THR A 232 -4.91 -4.53 25.03
N SER A 233 -4.18 -5.57 24.61
CA SER A 233 -4.65 -6.73 23.82
C SER A 233 -5.27 -6.44 22.44
N ASP A 234 -4.55 -6.90 21.42
CA ASP A 234 -4.93 -6.98 20.01
C ASP A 234 -5.23 -5.66 19.29
N GLY A 235 -5.00 -5.66 17.97
CA GLY A 235 -5.21 -4.51 17.10
C GLY A 235 -6.67 -4.09 17.10
N SER A 236 -7.05 -3.26 18.07
CA SER A 236 -8.37 -2.67 18.17
C SER A 236 -8.75 -2.08 16.81
N ASN A 237 -9.86 -2.57 16.24
CA ASN A 237 -10.50 -2.12 15.00
C ASN A 237 -10.90 -0.61 15.00
N THR A 238 -10.39 0.20 15.93
CA THR A 238 -10.62 1.65 16.01
C THR A 238 -9.78 2.45 15.02
N ASN A 239 -8.78 1.82 14.40
CA ASN A 239 -7.82 2.46 13.49
C ASN A 239 -7.92 2.04 12.04
N ARG A 240 -8.85 1.14 11.72
CA ARG A 240 -9.11 0.64 10.38
C ARG A 240 -10.56 0.90 10.01
N ASN A 241 -10.81 1.00 8.71
CA ASN A 241 -12.16 0.86 8.17
C ASN A 241 -12.72 -0.54 8.47
N PRO A 242 -14.06 -0.72 8.33
CA PRO A 242 -14.69 -2.03 8.46
C PRO A 242 -13.96 -3.08 7.61
N MET A 243 -13.96 -4.33 8.06
CA MET A 243 -13.41 -5.43 7.26
C MET A 243 -14.36 -5.75 6.09
N PRO A 244 -13.83 -6.28 4.98
CA PRO A 244 -14.68 -6.68 3.85
C PRO A 244 -15.64 -7.80 4.29
N PRO A 245 -16.82 -7.92 3.65
CA PRO A 245 -17.72 -9.03 3.90
C PRO A 245 -17.06 -10.39 3.65
N THR A 246 -17.52 -11.42 4.35
CA THR A 246 -16.99 -12.79 4.25
C THR A 246 -17.12 -13.39 2.84
N ALA A 247 -18.04 -12.88 2.02
CA ALA A 247 -18.23 -13.28 0.63
C ALA A 247 -17.31 -12.54 -0.36
N ASN A 248 -16.54 -11.56 0.10
CA ASN A 248 -15.61 -10.80 -0.74
C ASN A 248 -14.17 -11.32 -0.62
N ASP A 249 -13.96 -12.51 -1.19
CA ASP A 249 -12.67 -13.21 -1.14
C ASP A 249 -11.52 -12.38 -1.73
N ASP A 250 -11.81 -11.55 -2.74
CA ASP A 250 -10.80 -10.74 -3.42
C ASP A 250 -10.20 -9.66 -2.50
N GLU A 251 -11.05 -8.92 -1.79
CA GLU A 251 -10.61 -7.88 -0.85
C GLU A 251 -10.04 -8.48 0.44
N GLN A 252 -10.58 -9.61 0.90
CA GLN A 252 -9.99 -10.35 2.01
C GLN A 252 -8.56 -10.82 1.69
N LEU A 253 -8.32 -11.28 0.46
CA LEU A 253 -7.00 -11.71 0.04
C LEU A 253 -6.01 -10.54 -0.01
N ASN A 254 -6.44 -9.36 -0.49
CA ASN A 254 -5.61 -8.15 -0.49
C ASN A 254 -5.28 -7.61 0.91
N LEU A 255 -6.11 -7.89 1.90
CA LEU A 255 -5.84 -7.62 3.31
C LEU A 255 -5.01 -8.72 4.00
N GLY A 256 -4.78 -9.85 3.33
CA GLY A 256 -4.14 -11.03 3.88
C GLY A 256 -4.90 -11.67 5.04
N CYS A 257 -6.23 -11.57 5.03
CA CYS A 257 -7.10 -12.14 6.06
C CYS A 257 -7.01 -13.67 6.07
N ASN A 258 -7.32 -14.27 7.23
CA ASN A 258 -7.41 -15.72 7.34
C ASN A 258 -8.68 -16.22 6.63
N PRO A 259 -8.56 -17.04 5.57
CA PRO A 259 -9.71 -17.50 4.80
C PRO A 259 -10.61 -18.49 5.55
N THR A 260 -10.21 -18.95 6.74
CA THR A 260 -11.00 -19.92 7.55
C THR A 260 -11.75 -19.30 8.71
N THR A 261 -11.33 -18.12 9.16
CA THR A 261 -11.90 -17.44 10.34
C THR A 261 -12.36 -16.02 10.03
N ASP A 262 -12.22 -15.59 8.78
CA ASP A 262 -12.48 -14.22 8.30
C ASP A 262 -11.80 -13.15 9.17
N SER A 263 -10.69 -13.52 9.81
CA SER A 263 -9.95 -12.64 10.71
C SER A 263 -8.77 -12.00 9.99
N CYS A 264 -8.82 -10.68 9.87
CA CYS A 264 -7.75 -9.86 9.32
C CYS A 264 -6.87 -9.39 10.50
N SER A 265 -5.85 -10.18 10.84
CA SER A 265 -4.94 -9.90 11.97
C SER A 265 -3.61 -9.32 11.50
N LYS A 266 -2.66 -9.08 12.42
CA LYS A 266 -1.27 -8.74 12.07
C LYS A 266 -0.55 -9.90 11.36
N THR A 267 -1.00 -11.12 11.57
CA THR A 267 -0.46 -12.29 10.88
C THR A 267 -1.10 -12.34 9.49
N PHE A 268 -0.27 -12.21 8.45
CA PHE A 268 -0.70 -12.30 7.06
C PHE A 268 -0.77 -13.80 6.68
N TYR A 269 -1.83 -14.22 5.99
CA TYR A 269 -2.11 -15.66 5.78
C TYR A 269 -1.80 -16.18 4.38
N SER A 270 -1.55 -15.30 3.41
CA SER A 270 -1.21 -15.70 2.04
C SER A 270 -0.28 -14.67 1.38
N PRO A 271 0.75 -15.07 0.61
CA PRO A 271 1.56 -14.16 -0.20
C PRO A 271 0.87 -13.78 -1.52
N GLN A 272 -0.45 -13.94 -1.59
CA GLN A 272 -1.26 -13.77 -2.78
C GLN A 272 -2.05 -12.45 -2.70
N PHE A 273 -2.14 -11.76 -3.83
CA PHE A 273 -2.89 -10.52 -3.99
C PHE A 273 -3.72 -10.56 -5.26
N VAL A 274 -4.89 -9.96 -5.25
CA VAL A 274 -5.79 -9.87 -6.41
C VAL A 274 -5.61 -8.53 -7.10
N SER A 275 -5.34 -8.57 -8.41
CA SER A 275 -5.33 -7.39 -9.26
C SER A 275 -6.27 -7.61 -10.44
N ARG A 276 -7.41 -6.89 -10.45
CA ARG A 276 -8.40 -6.97 -11.52
C ARG A 276 -9.08 -5.62 -11.78
N PRO A 277 -9.76 -5.47 -12.94
CA PRO A 277 -10.53 -4.27 -13.21
C PRO A 277 -11.58 -4.01 -12.11
N PRO A 278 -11.82 -2.73 -11.76
CA PRO A 278 -12.81 -2.38 -10.75
C PRO A 278 -14.22 -2.86 -11.13
N SER A 279 -14.97 -3.29 -10.12
CA SER A 279 -16.36 -3.71 -10.20
C SER A 279 -17.11 -3.31 -8.92
N SER A 280 -18.39 -3.67 -8.82
CA SER A 280 -19.21 -3.35 -7.64
C SER A 280 -18.74 -4.00 -6.35
N ASP A 281 -17.98 -5.10 -6.46
CA ASP A 281 -17.46 -5.92 -5.36
C ASP A 281 -15.94 -5.83 -5.21
N PHE A 282 -15.26 -4.98 -5.99
CA PHE A 282 -13.81 -4.84 -5.91
C PHE A 282 -13.38 -3.51 -6.46
N ASP A 283 -12.82 -2.66 -5.61
CA ASP A 283 -12.38 -1.32 -5.97
C ASP A 283 -10.91 -1.03 -5.61
N ASP A 284 -10.24 -2.02 -5.02
CA ASP A 284 -8.81 -2.02 -4.75
C ASP A 284 -7.98 -1.75 -6.01
N ILE A 285 -6.88 -1.02 -5.82
CA ILE A 285 -5.86 -0.81 -6.84
C ILE A 285 -4.57 -1.43 -6.33
N VAL A 286 -4.18 -2.53 -6.98
CA VAL A 286 -2.95 -3.26 -6.67
C VAL A 286 -1.90 -2.93 -7.74
N VAL A 287 -0.75 -2.43 -7.29
CA VAL A 287 0.40 -2.11 -8.14
C VAL A 287 1.62 -2.86 -7.63
N TYR A 288 2.34 -3.49 -8.54
CA TYR A 288 3.51 -4.30 -8.23
C TYR A 288 4.52 -4.16 -9.36
N LYS A 289 5.76 -4.52 -9.08
CA LYS A 289 6.80 -4.70 -10.10
C LYS A 289 7.53 -6.01 -9.87
N ASP A 290 7.90 -6.63 -10.97
CA ASP A 290 8.77 -7.79 -10.93
C ASP A 290 10.24 -7.35 -10.77
N ARG A 291 11.09 -8.27 -10.31
CA ARG A 291 12.50 -7.95 -10.00
C ARG A 291 13.24 -7.37 -11.21
N ASN A 292 13.15 -8.07 -12.35
CA ASN A 292 13.85 -7.67 -13.56
C ASN A 292 13.34 -6.32 -14.09
N GLN A 293 12.04 -6.03 -13.92
CA GLN A 293 11.49 -4.73 -14.23
C GLN A 293 12.11 -3.62 -13.36
N MET A 294 12.20 -3.84 -12.04
CA MET A 294 12.84 -2.89 -11.14
C MET A 294 14.31 -2.61 -11.47
N VAL A 295 15.08 -3.66 -11.79
CA VAL A 295 16.51 -3.51 -12.13
C VAL A 295 16.68 -2.75 -13.45
N ASN A 296 15.87 -3.06 -14.46
CA ASN A 296 15.84 -2.33 -15.73
C ASN A 296 15.57 -0.84 -15.51
N GLU A 297 14.50 -0.52 -14.80
CA GLU A 297 14.12 0.86 -14.52
C GLU A 297 15.19 1.58 -13.70
N CYS A 298 15.72 0.95 -12.66
CA CYS A 298 16.79 1.54 -11.85
C CYS A 298 18.01 1.89 -12.70
N ASN A 299 18.45 0.98 -13.56
CA ASN A 299 19.60 1.19 -14.42
C ASN A 299 19.34 2.27 -15.48
N ALA A 300 18.12 2.33 -16.01
CA ALA A 300 17.71 3.36 -16.98
C ALA A 300 17.68 4.76 -16.35
N TYR A 301 17.13 4.91 -15.15
CA TYR A 301 17.01 6.21 -14.48
C TYR A 301 18.29 6.67 -13.77
N PHE A 302 19.11 5.74 -13.28
CA PHE A 302 20.27 6.04 -12.44
C PHE A 302 21.60 5.57 -13.04
N ASN A 303 21.77 5.64 -14.37
CA ASN A 303 23.03 5.35 -15.06
C ASN A 303 23.69 4.02 -14.66
N ASN A 304 22.91 2.93 -14.73
CA ASN A 304 23.33 1.60 -14.33
C ASN A 304 23.76 1.46 -12.85
N ALA A 305 23.26 2.32 -11.95
CA ALA A 305 23.63 2.27 -10.52
C ALA A 305 23.36 0.91 -9.87
N CYS A 306 22.21 0.27 -10.15
CA CYS A 306 21.89 -1.04 -9.57
C CYS A 306 22.92 -2.10 -9.98
N THR A 307 23.34 -2.11 -11.23
CA THR A 307 24.39 -3.02 -11.71
C THR A 307 25.77 -2.63 -11.20
N ASN A 308 26.19 -1.39 -11.40
CA ASN A 308 27.57 -0.96 -11.20
C ASN A 308 27.95 -0.79 -9.73
N LYS A 309 27.04 -0.22 -8.93
CA LYS A 309 27.28 0.05 -7.51
C LYS A 309 26.96 -1.18 -6.67
N HIS A 310 25.83 -1.80 -6.97
CA HIS A 310 25.27 -2.85 -6.13
C HIS A 310 25.38 -4.24 -6.72
N GLY A 311 25.91 -4.44 -7.93
CA GLY A 311 26.06 -5.78 -8.53
C GLY A 311 24.73 -6.52 -8.67
N ILE A 312 23.62 -5.81 -8.92
CA ILE A 312 22.29 -6.39 -9.11
C ILE A 312 22.08 -6.56 -10.61
N TYR A 313 22.27 -7.79 -11.10
CA TYR A 313 22.13 -8.12 -12.51
C TYR A 313 20.73 -8.66 -12.84
N ILE A 314 20.32 -8.42 -14.08
CA ILE A 314 19.19 -9.07 -14.72
C ILE A 314 19.69 -10.43 -15.21
N LYS A 315 18.95 -11.49 -14.92
CA LYS A 315 19.16 -12.79 -15.54
C LYS A 315 18.16 -12.99 -16.67
#